data_AF-A0A7C5K7S8-F1
#
_entry.id   AF-A0A7C5K7S8-F1
#
_cell.length_a   1.000
_cell.length_b   1.000
_cell.length_c   1.000
_cell.angle_alpha   90.00
_cell.angle_beta   90.00
_cell.angle_gamma   90.00
#
_symmetry.space_group_name_H-M   'P 1'
#
loop_
_entity.id
_entity.type
_entity.pdbx_description
1 polymer ?
#
loop_
_entity_poly.entity_id
_entity_poly.type
_entity_poly.pdbx_seq_one_letter_code
_entity_poly.pdbx_strand_id
1 'polypeptide(L)' 'MEFFATTTPGIEDLACREVEKLILGKAFLDVAKVFFQAEIKSVYLLNLKASMLNKIFIMLCRGKFAQLR' A
#
# COMPACT_ATOMS: atom_id res chain seq x y z
N MET A 1 11.68 2.71 -0.27
CA MET A 1 10.87 3.61 -1.12
C MET A 1 9.43 3.57 -0.64
N GLU A 2 8.67 4.63 -0.88
CA GLU A 2 7.27 4.70 -0.44
C GLU A 2 6.32 4.28 -1.57
N PHE A 3 5.34 3.45 -1.22
CA PHE A 3 4.34 2.94 -2.14
C PHE A 3 2.95 2.99 -1.51
N PHE A 4 1.95 2.94 -2.36
CA PHE A 4 0.60 2.63 -1.93
C PHE A 4 -0.06 1.68 -2.92
N ALA A 5 -0.96 0.86 -2.42
CA ALA A 5 -1.77 -0.03 -3.24
C ALA A 5 -3.25 0.24 -3.01
N THR A 6 -4.05 0.17 -4.06
CA THR A 6 -5.51 0.19 -3.94
C THR A 6 -6.03 -1.20 -3.63
N THR A 7 -7.11 -1.27 -2.85
CA THR A 7 -7.79 -2.52 -2.51
C THR A 7 -9.31 -2.29 -2.53
N THR A 8 -10.08 -3.36 -2.44
CA THR A 8 -11.54 -3.28 -2.34
C THR A 8 -11.93 -2.67 -0.99
N PRO A 9 -12.84 -1.68 -0.94
CA PRO A 9 -13.32 -1.15 0.32
C PRO A 9 -13.93 -2.24 1.20
N GLY A 10 -13.61 -2.23 2.50
CA GLY A 10 -14.10 -3.19 3.49
C GLY A 10 -13.20 -4.41 3.73
N ILE A 11 -12.09 -4.55 3.01
CA ILE A 11 -11.08 -5.60 3.25
C ILE A 11 -9.67 -5.03 3.51
N GLU A 12 -9.57 -3.73 3.78
CA GLU A 12 -8.28 -3.04 3.89
C GLU A 12 -7.39 -3.67 4.96
N ASP A 13 -7.96 -4.06 6.09
CA ASP A 13 -7.28 -4.72 7.22
C ASP A 13 -6.61 -6.03 6.81
N LEU A 14 -7.31 -6.85 6.02
CA LEU A 14 -6.79 -8.09 5.47
C LEU A 14 -5.70 -7.83 4.43
N ALA A 15 -5.92 -6.87 3.52
CA ALA A 15 -4.95 -6.47 2.52
C ALA A 15 -3.67 -5.92 3.16
N CYS A 16 -3.79 -5.15 4.24
CA CYS A 16 -2.66 -4.63 4.99
C CYS A 16 -1.85 -5.75 5.62
N ARG A 17 -2.51 -6.72 6.28
CA ARG A 17 -1.85 -7.91 6.84
C ARG A 17 -1.15 -8.75 5.77
N GLU A 18 -1.75 -8.88 4.58
CA GLU A 18 -1.14 -9.55 3.44
C GLU A 18 0.16 -8.83 3.02
N VAL A 19 0.10 -7.50 2.89
CA VAL A 19 1.27 -6.68 2.56
C VAL A 19 2.39 -6.85 3.58
N GLU A 20 2.09 -6.71 4.87
CA GLU A 20 3.09 -6.84 5.96
C GLU A 20 3.76 -8.21 5.95
N LYS A 21 3.00 -9.28 5.72
CA LYS A 21 3.52 -10.65 5.61
C LYS A 21 4.43 -10.83 4.39
N LEU A 22 4.06 -10.26 3.24
CA LEU A 22 4.79 -10.43 1.99
C LEU A 22 6.08 -9.59 1.96
N ILE A 23 6.06 -8.38 2.49
CA ILE A 23 7.23 -7.49 2.47
C ILE A 23 8.11 -7.60 3.72
N LEU A 24 7.67 -8.33 4.75
CA LEU A 24 8.31 -8.40 6.08
C LEU A 24 8.53 -7.00 6.68
N GLY A 25 7.51 -6.15 6.58
CA GLY A 25 7.59 -4.73 6.92
C GLY A 25 6.27 -4.20 7.46
N LYS A 26 6.22 -2.89 7.72
CA LYS A 26 5.01 -2.21 8.22
C LYS A 26 4.20 -1.64 7.08
N ALA A 27 2.89 -1.76 7.19
CA ALA A 27 1.93 -1.11 6.31
C ALA A 27 0.90 -0.31 7.13
N PHE A 28 0.30 0.68 6.50
CA PHE A 28 -0.67 1.58 7.10
C PHE A 28 -1.95 1.58 6.28
N LEU A 29 -3.07 1.49 6.97
CA LEU A 29 -4.40 1.49 6.40
C LEU A 29 -4.87 2.91 6.05
N ASP A 30 -5.61 3.02 4.95
CA ASP A 30 -6.39 4.19 4.56
C ASP A 30 -7.62 3.68 3.78
N VAL A 31 -8.62 4.53 3.54
CA VAL A 31 -9.85 4.12 2.86
C VAL A 31 -9.54 3.63 1.45
N ALA A 32 -9.86 2.36 1.18
CA ALA A 32 -9.59 1.62 -0.04
C ALA A 32 -8.10 1.56 -0.45
N LYS A 33 -7.16 1.82 0.48
CA LYS A 33 -5.72 1.88 0.19
C LYS A 33 -4.87 1.32 1.32
N VAL A 34 -3.72 0.78 0.95
CA VAL A 34 -2.67 0.36 1.88
C VAL A 34 -1.37 1.08 1.52
N PHE A 35 -0.81 1.82 2.46
CA PHE A 35 0.49 2.50 2.34
C PHE A 35 1.58 1.65 2.95
N PHE A 36 2.75 1.58 2.32
CA PHE A 36 3.86 0.79 2.85
C PHE A 36 5.20 1.31 2.35
N GLN A 37 6.25 0.96 3.09
CA GLN A 37 7.62 1.19 2.67
C GLN A 37 8.26 -0.15 2.33
N ALA A 38 8.89 -0.21 1.16
CA ALA A 38 9.51 -1.42 0.66
C ALA A 38 10.68 -1.13 -0.26
N GLU A 39 11.48 -2.15 -0.51
CA GLU A 39 12.44 -2.19 -1.62
C GLU A 39 11.72 -2.56 -2.92
N ILE A 40 12.29 -2.18 -4.07
CA ILE A 40 11.76 -2.52 -5.40
C ILE A 40 11.56 -4.04 -5.54
N LYS A 41 12.47 -4.84 -4.98
CA LYS A 41 12.36 -6.31 -5.01
C LYS A 41 11.07 -6.84 -4.35
N SER A 42 10.70 -6.27 -3.20
CA SER A 42 9.49 -6.65 -2.48
C SER A 42 8.22 -6.25 -3.24
N VAL A 43 8.27 -5.20 -4.07
CA VAL A 43 7.13 -4.79 -4.91
C VAL A 43 6.87 -5.80 -6.04
N TYR A 44 7.90 -6.45 -6.59
CA TYR A 44 7.68 -7.55 -7.52
C TYR A 44 6.97 -8.73 -6.85
N LEU A 45 7.37 -9.06 -5.62
CA LEU A 45 6.72 -10.12 -4.84
C LEU A 45 5.24 -9.79 -4.59
N LEU A 46 4.94 -8.55 -4.21
CA LEU A 46 3.56 -8.09 -4.02
C LEU A 46 2.74 -8.20 -5.31
N ASN A 47 3.25 -7.74 -6.44
CA ASN A 47 2.52 -7.86 -7.72
C ASN A 47 2.24 -9.31 -8.13
N LEU A 48 3.12 -10.25 -7.75
CA LEU A 48 2.98 -11.66 -8.11
C LEU A 48 2.10 -12.46 -7.13
N LYS A 49 2.16 -12.14 -5.83
CA LYS A 49 1.56 -12.96 -4.77
C LYS A 49 0.37 -12.33 -4.06
N ALA A 50 0.25 -11.00 -4.06
CA ALA A 50 -0.84 -10.35 -3.37
C ALA A 50 -2.16 -10.62 -4.10
N SER A 51 -3.14 -11.13 -3.38
CA SER A 51 -4.46 -11.47 -3.92
C SER A 51 -5.51 -10.40 -3.62
N MET A 52 -5.20 -9.49 -2.68
CA MET A 52 -6.14 -8.48 -2.17
C MET A 52 -5.81 -7.06 -2.65
N LEU A 53 -4.81 -6.92 -3.52
CA LEU A 53 -4.38 -5.63 -4.07
C LEU A 53 -4.80 -5.51 -5.54
N ASN A 54 -5.33 -4.33 -5.91
CA ASN A 54 -5.77 -4.04 -7.27
C ASN A 54 -4.62 -3.48 -8.12
N LYS A 55 -3.95 -2.44 -7.64
CA LYS A 55 -2.80 -1.79 -8.30
C LYS A 55 -1.83 -1.22 -7.27
N ILE A 56 -0.54 -1.31 -7.55
CA ILE A 56 0.54 -0.74 -6.73
C ILE A 56 1.11 0.50 -7.43
N PHE A 57 1.33 1.56 -6.67
CA PHE A 57 1.82 2.86 -7.13
C PHE A 57 3.05 3.28 -6.33
N ILE A 58 3.99 3.94 -6.99
CA ILE A 58 5.09 4.65 -6.33
C ILE A 58 4.54 5.96 -5.77
N MET A 59 4.75 6.21 -4.48
CA MET A 59 4.31 7.43 -3.83
C MET A 59 5.40 8.50 -3.96
N LEU A 60 5.21 9.44 -4.88
CA LEU A 60 6.16 10.54 -5.10
C LEU A 60 6.02 11.66 -4.06
N CYS A 61 4.80 11.90 -3.59
CA CYS A 61 4.48 12.92 -2.60
C CYS A 61 3.22 12.52 -1.83
N ARG A 62 3.26 12.69 -0.51
CA ARG A 62 2.09 12.64 0.37
C ARG A 62 2.16 13.83 1.31
N GLY A 63 1.19 14.72 1.22
CA GLY A 63 1.12 15.93 2.01
C GLY A 63 -0.32 16.29 2.35
N LYS A 64 -0.48 17.22 3.29
CA LYS A 64 -1.77 17.83 3.61
C LYS A 64 -1.74 19.26 3.08
N PHE A 65 -2.77 19.64 2.32
CA PHE A 65 -2.97 21.04 1.97
C PHE A 65 -3.62 21.73 3.15
N ALA A 66 -2.88 22.60 3.84
CA ALA A 66 -3.36 23.34 5.00
C ALA A 66 -4.26 24.53 4.63
N GLN A 67 -4.25 24.94 3.36
CA GLN A 67 -5.02 26.09 2.86
C GLN A 67 -5.70 25.69 1.55
N LEU A 68 -6.95 25.26 1.65
CA LEU A 68 -7.88 25.30 0.52
C LEU A 68 -8.46 26.71 0.54
N ARG A 69 -7.87 27.61 -0.25
CA ARG A 69 -8.40 28.95 -0.48
C ARG A 69 -9.32 28.94 -1.69
#